data_AF-A0A7K3TI44-F1
#
_entry.id   AF-A0A7K3TI44-F1
#
_cell.length_a   1.000
_cell.length_b   1.000
_cell.length_c   1.000
_cell.angle_alpha   90.00
_cell.angle_beta   90.00
_cell.angle_gamma   90.00
#
_symmetry.space_group_name_H-M   'P 1'
#
loop_
_entity.id
_entity.type
_entity.pdbx_description
1 polymer ?
#
loop_
_entity_poly.entity_id
_entity_poly.type
_entity_poly.pdbx_seq_one_letter_code
_entity_poly.pdbx_strand_id
1 'polypeptide(L)' 'MLDVNLLSQMGLLVVGGPLFLFGMLSFVLSGVTYGVRSARRLPAWEGMTRPFIFLGTLMVIFGAAVLMPALPMLVRLIG' A
#
# COMPACT_ATOMS: atom_id res chain seq x y z
N MET A 1 -13.12 18.64 -21.47
CA MET A 1 -11.89 17.81 -21.44
C MET A 1 -11.18 17.86 -20.09
N LEU A 2 -11.12 19.02 -19.42
CA LEU A 2 -10.53 19.16 -18.09
C LEU A 2 -11.23 18.29 -17.01
N ASP A 3 -12.56 18.23 -17.04
CA ASP A 3 -13.36 17.49 -16.04
C ASP A 3 -13.16 15.96 -16.10
N VAL A 4 -12.95 15.42 -17.30
CA VAL A 4 -12.68 13.99 -17.51
C VAL A 4 -11.32 13.60 -16.94
N ASN A 5 -10.34 14.51 -16.99
CA ASN A 5 -9.00 14.32 -16.44
C ASN A 5 -9.00 14.42 -14.90
N LEU A 6 -9.83 15.30 -14.33
CA LEU A 6 -10.01 15.38 -12.88
C LEU A 6 -10.74 14.14 -12.34
N LEU A 7 -11.80 13.69 -13.02
CA LEU A 7 -12.54 12.49 -12.62
C LEU A 7 -11.65 11.23 -12.66
N SER A 8 -10.79 11.10 -13.69
CA SER A 8 -9.86 9.97 -13.79
C SER A 8 -8.78 10.01 -12.71
N GLN A 9 -8.22 11.19 -12.41
CA GLN A 9 -7.23 11.36 -11.34
C GLN A 9 -7.81 11.11 -9.95
N MET A 10 -9.06 11.53 -9.71
CA MET A 10 -9.77 11.20 -8.47
C MET A 10 -10.05 9.69 -8.36
N GLY A 11 -10.40 9.02 -9.46
CA GLY A 11 -10.54 7.56 -9.49
C GLY A 11 -9.24 6.83 -9.14
N LEU A 12 -8.11 7.31 -9.65
CA LEU A 12 -6.78 6.78 -9.32
C LEU A 12 -6.45 6.96 -7.83
N LEU A 13 -6.83 8.08 -7.23
CA LEU A 13 -6.67 8.34 -5.80
C LEU A 13 -7.57 7.45 -4.92
N VAL A 14 -8.84 7.30 -5.31
CA VAL A 14 -9.83 6.49 -4.57
C VAL A 14 -9.50 5.00 -4.63
N VAL A 15 -8.85 4.52 -5.69
CA VAL A 15 -8.46 3.11 -5.82
C VAL A 15 -7.04 2.87 -5.32
N GLY A 16 -6.08 3.68 -5.79
CA GLY A 16 -4.66 3.54 -5.46
C GLY A 16 -4.35 3.89 -4.00
N GLY A 17 -5.02 4.89 -3.44
CA GLY A 17 -4.88 5.31 -2.04
C GLY A 17 -5.13 4.19 -1.04
N PRO A 18 -6.34 3.59 -1.03
CA PRO A 18 -6.66 2.48 -0.15
C PRO A 18 -5.78 1.25 -0.38
N LEU A 19 -5.47 0.91 -1.63
CA LEU A 19 -4.55 -0.20 -1.95
C LEU A 19 -3.16 0.02 -1.33
N PHE A 20 -2.61 1.22 -1.50
CA PHE A 20 -1.31 1.58 -0.97
C PHE A 20 -1.29 1.56 0.57
N LEU A 21 -2.29 2.17 1.22
CA LEU A 21 -2.41 2.21 2.68
C LEU A 21 -2.60 0.82 3.28
N PHE A 22 -3.50 0.02 2.70
CA PHE A 22 -3.73 -1.35 3.17
C PHE A 22 -2.51 -2.23 2.95
N GLY A 23 -1.82 -2.06 1.82
CA GLY A 23 -0.55 -2.74 1.55
C GLY A 23 0.51 -2.40 2.60
N MET A 24 0.68 -1.11 2.91
CA MET A 24 1.64 -0.67 3.94
C MET A 24 1.30 -1.24 5.31
N LEU A 25 0.04 -1.13 5.74
CA LEU A 25 -0.38 -1.67 7.04
C LEU A 25 -0.15 -3.18 7.12
N SER A 26 -0.52 -3.93 6.09
CA SER A 26 -0.32 -5.38 6.03
C SER A 26 1.15 -5.75 6.06
N PHE A 27 1.99 -5.03 5.30
CA PHE A 27 3.43 -5.24 5.25
C PHE A 27 4.09 -4.94 6.60
N VAL A 28 3.78 -3.80 7.22
CA VAL A 28 4.37 -3.37 8.49
C VAL A 28 3.94 -4.31 9.62
N LEU A 29 2.64 -4.59 9.78
CA LEU A 29 2.15 -5.46 10.84
C LEU A 29 2.72 -6.88 10.72
N SER A 30 2.75 -7.41 9.50
CA SER A 30 3.26 -8.77 9.26
C SER A 30 4.78 -8.84 9.37
N GLY A 31 5.49 -7.81 8.90
CA GLY A 31 6.94 -7.69 9.03
C GLY A 31 7.38 -7.56 10.48
N VAL A 32 6.71 -6.71 11.27
CA VAL A 32 6.98 -6.54 12.71
C VAL A 32 6.69 -7.81 13.48
N THR A 33 5.53 -8.45 13.24
CA THR A 33 5.20 -9.71 13.92
C THR A 33 6.18 -10.84 13.58
N TYR A 34 6.62 -10.92 12.32
CA TYR A 34 7.66 -11.86 11.90
C TYR A 34 9.00 -11.57 12.60
N GLY A 35 9.45 -10.31 12.58
CA GLY A 35 10.71 -9.88 13.20
C GLY A 35 10.75 -10.11 14.70
N VAL A 36 9.68 -9.75 15.42
CA VAL A 36 9.57 -9.96 16.88
C VAL A 36 9.60 -11.46 17.23
N ARG A 37 8.90 -12.30 16.47
CA ARG A 37 8.92 -13.76 16.72
C ARG A 37 10.28 -14.37 16.41
N SER A 38 10.91 -13.96 15.32
CA SER A 38 12.26 -14.39 14.95
C SER A 38 13.27 -14.02 16.05
N ALA A 39 13.22 -12.79 16.56
CA ALA A 39 14.08 -12.33 17.67
C ALA A 39 13.87 -13.15 18.96
N ARG A 40 12.64 -13.58 19.23
CA ARG A 40 12.29 -14.42 20.38
C ARG A 40 12.52 -15.92 20.14
N ARG A 41 13.05 -16.32 18.98
CA ARG A 41 13.18 -17.72 18.53
C ARG A 41 11.88 -18.51 18.64
N LEU A 42 10.75 -17.82 18.52
CA LEU A 42 9.44 -18.44 18.49
C LEU A 42 9.18 -18.94 17.06
N PRO A 43 8.49 -20.08 16.90
CA PRO A 43 8.09 -20.52 15.56
C PRO A 43 7.22 -19.42 14.92
N ALA A 44 7.71 -18.88 13.81
CA ALA A 44 6.94 -17.95 13.01
C ALA A 44 5.71 -18.70 12.48
N TRP A 45 4.56 -18.01 12.42
CA TRP A 45 3.39 -18.55 11.72
C TRP A 45 3.61 -18.37 10.22
N GLU A 46 4.54 -19.14 9.65
CA GLU A 46 4.99 -18.97 8.27
C GLU A 46 3.83 -19.07 7.27
N GLY A 47 2.82 -19.91 7.55
CA GLY A 47 1.64 -20.09 6.71
C GLY A 47 0.70 -18.88 6.64
N MET A 48 0.79 -17.94 7.59
CA MET A 48 -0.05 -16.74 7.60
C MET A 48 0.78 -15.47 7.40
N THR A 49 1.92 -15.34 8.08
CA THR A 49 2.72 -14.10 8.06
C THR A 49 3.44 -13.85 6.73
N ARG A 50 4.00 -14.88 6.07
CA ARG A 50 4.69 -14.69 4.77
C ARG A 50 3.75 -14.25 3.65
N PRO A 51 2.54 -14.84 3.48
CA PRO A 51 1.56 -14.36 2.51
C PRO A 51 1.18 -12.89 2.73
N PHE A 52 0.98 -12.44 3.97
CA PHE A 52 0.61 -11.04 4.22
C PHE A 52 1.75 -10.05 3.98
N ILE A 53 3.01 -10.44 4.23
CA ILE A 53 4.17 -9.63 3.83
C ILE A 53 4.19 -9.50 2.31
N PHE A 54 4.07 -10.61 1.57
CA PHE A 54 4.09 -10.61 0.12
C PHE A 54 2.91 -9.82 -0.49
N LEU A 55 1.69 -10.05 0.03
CA LEU A 55 0.48 -9.34 -0.37
C LEU A 55 0.60 -7.84 -0.07
N GLY A 56 1.12 -7.50 1.11
CA GLY A 56 1.39 -6.12 1.51
C GLY A 56 2.34 -5.44 0.53
N THR A 57 3.48 -6.07 0.22
CA THR A 57 4.45 -5.56 -0.76
C THR A 57 3.84 -5.36 -2.14
N LEU A 58 3.08 -6.34 -2.64
CA LEU A 58 2.39 -6.22 -3.93
C LEU A 58 1.41 -5.05 -3.93
N MET A 59 0.59 -4.92 -2.90
CA MET A 59 -0.39 -3.84 -2.78
C MET A 59 0.26 -2.46 -2.66
N VAL A 60 1.42 -2.36 -1.99
CA VAL A 60 2.21 -1.12 -1.96
C VAL A 60 2.72 -0.78 -3.36
N ILE A 61 3.33 -1.73 -4.07
CA ILE A 61 3.87 -1.50 -5.42
C ILE A 61 2.76 -1.10 -6.40
N PHE A 62 1.66 -1.87 -6.43
CA PHE A 62 0.52 -1.59 -7.30
C PHE A 62 -0.17 -0.29 -6.91
N GLY A 63 -0.42 -0.06 -5.63
CA GLY A 63 -1.03 1.18 -5.13
C GLY A 63 -0.18 2.40 -5.47
N ALA A 64 1.14 2.32 -5.31
CA ALA A 64 2.06 3.38 -5.68
C ALA A 64 2.08 3.63 -7.20
N ALA A 65 2.10 2.58 -8.02
CA ALA A 65 2.06 2.70 -9.47
C ALA A 65 0.76 3.37 -9.96
N VAL A 66 -0.37 3.08 -9.31
CA VAL A 66 -1.68 3.69 -9.60
C VAL A 66 -1.76 5.14 -9.10
N LEU A 67 -1.14 5.46 -7.97
CA LEU A 67 -1.10 6.80 -7.38
C LEU A 67 -0.13 7.77 -8.08
N MET A 68 0.97 7.25 -8.64
CA MET A 68 2.04 8.06 -9.22
C MET A 68 1.54 9.12 -10.23
N PRO A 69 0.60 8.81 -11.15
CA PRO A 69 0.03 9.81 -12.06
C PRO A 69 -0.83 10.88 -11.38
N ALA A 70 -1.36 10.60 -10.18
CA ALA A 70 -2.21 11.51 -9.42
C ALA A 70 -1.44 12.38 -8.41
N LEU A 71 -0.13 12.12 -8.20
CA LEU A 71 0.73 12.92 -7.32
C LEU A 71 0.73 14.43 -7.63
N PRO A 72 0.80 14.88 -8.90
CA PRO A 72 0.78 16.31 -9.20
C PRO A 72 -0.52 16.99 -8.78
N MET A 73 -1.65 16.28 -8.82
CA MET A 73 -2.94 16.78 -8.35
C MET A 73 -2.96 16.90 -6.83
N LEU A 74 -2.45 15.91 -6.10
CA LEU A 74 -2.29 15.98 -4.64
C LEU A 74 -1.42 17.18 -4.21
N VAL A 75 -0.29 17.39 -4.88
CA VAL A 75 0.61 18.53 -4.58
C VAL A 75 -0.13 19.85 -4.78
N ARG A 76 -0.95 19.98 -5.82
CA ARG A 76 -1.78 21.17 -6.08
C ARG A 76 -2.96 21.36 -5.12
N LEU A 77 -3.42 20.29 -4.46
CA LEU A 77 -4.50 20.38 -3.47
C LEU A 77 -3.97 20.73 -2.07
N ILE A 78 -2.69 20.47 -1.81
CA ILE A 78 -2.05 20.65 -0.50
C ILE A 78 -1.23 21.95 -0.44
N GLY A 79 -0.67 22.41 -1.57
CA GLY A 79 0.04 23.69 -1.70
C GLY A 79 -0.84 24.80 -2.23
#